data_AF-A0A2S6N9J1-F1
#
_entry.id   AF-A0A2S6N9J1-F1
#
_cell.length_a   1.000
_cell.length_b   1.000
_cell.length_c   1.000
_cell.angle_alpha   90.00
_cell.angle_beta   90.00
_cell.angle_gamma   90.00
#
_symmetry.space_group_name_H-M   'P 1'
#
loop_
_entity.id
_entity.type
_entity.pdbx_description
1 polymer ?
#
loop_
_entity_poly.entity_id
_entity_poly.type
_entity_poly.pdbx_seq_one_letter_code
_entity_poly.pdbx_strand_id
1 'polypeptide(L)' 'MSNANNERARLIATTINNVAVAFLVAGFIAPEVNGQLASTGRFTVTVTWCLLAAGLHLTALAVLGGLDE' A
#
# COMPACT_ATOMS: atom_id res chain seq x y z
N MET A 1 -1.88 21.48 16.94
CA MET A 1 -2.46 21.65 15.59
C MET A 1 -3.98 21.51 15.65
N SER A 2 -4.74 22.10 14.72
CA SER A 2 -6.21 22.00 14.68
C SER A 2 -6.67 20.54 14.48
N ASN A 3 -7.73 20.11 15.19
CA ASN A 3 -8.37 18.78 15.01
C ASN A 3 -8.67 18.45 13.54
N ALA A 4 -8.94 19.47 12.71
CA ALA A 4 -9.20 19.29 11.29
C ALA A 4 -7.95 18.82 10.51
N ASN A 5 -6.75 19.20 10.92
CA ASN A 5 -5.51 18.77 10.27
C ASN A 5 -5.18 17.31 10.60
N ASN A 6 -5.44 16.88 11.84
CA ASN A 6 -5.25 15.48 12.25
C ASN A 6 -6.26 14.55 11.56
N GLU A 7 -7.53 14.94 11.47
CA GLU A 7 -8.55 14.17 10.73
C GLU A 7 -8.17 14.02 9.25
N ARG A 8 -7.68 15.10 8.64
CA ARG A 8 -7.27 15.12 7.22
C ARG A 8 -6.07 14.21 6.96
N ALA A 9 -5.06 14.24 7.82
CA ALA A 9 -3.89 13.39 7.67
C ALA A 9 -4.20 11.91 7.94
N ARG A 10 -5.14 11.62 8.85
CA ARG A 10 -5.67 10.27 9.06
C ARG A 10 -6.39 9.73 7.83
N LEU A 11 -7.26 10.53 7.21
CA LEU A 11 -7.94 10.18 5.96
C LEU A 11 -6.93 9.95 4.81
N ILE A 12 -5.88 10.75 4.72
CA ILE A 12 -4.80 10.57 3.73
C ILE A 12 -4.09 9.23 3.96
N ALA A 13 -3.69 8.93 5.20
CA ALA A 13 -3.01 7.68 5.52
C ALA A 13 -3.88 6.44 5.22
N THR A 14 -5.18 6.49 5.54
CA THR A 14 -6.14 5.43 5.17
C THR A 14 -6.27 5.28 3.66
N THR A 15 -6.31 6.39 2.92
CA THR A 15 -6.40 6.36 1.45
C THR A 15 -5.14 5.74 0.85
N ILE A 16 -3.95 6.15 1.31
CA ILE A 16 -2.66 5.59 0.88
C ILE A 16 -2.60 4.09 1.17
N ASN A 17 -3.05 3.65 2.35
CA ASN A 17 -3.10 2.23 2.69
C ASN A 17 -4.06 1.44 1.79
N ASN A 18 -5.26 1.96 1.54
CA ASN A 18 -6.24 1.30 0.66
C ASN A 18 -5.74 1.20 -0.78
N VAL A 19 -5.04 2.24 -1.27
CA VAL A 19 -4.38 2.22 -2.58
C VAL A 19 -3.29 1.16 -2.63
N ALA A 20 -2.46 1.05 -1.59
CA ALA A 20 -1.42 0.02 -1.51
C ALA A 20 -2.00 -1.39 -1.60
N VAL A 21 -3.09 -1.66 -0.87
CA VAL A 21 -3.80 -2.94 -0.91
C VAL A 21 -4.41 -3.19 -2.29
N ALA A 22 -5.06 -2.19 -2.89
CA ALA A 22 -5.66 -2.32 -4.23
C ALA A 22 -4.63 -2.67 -5.30
N PHE A 23 -3.44 -2.07 -5.22
CA PHE A 23 -2.32 -2.38 -6.11
C PHE A 23 -1.81 -3.81 -5.93
N LEU A 24 -1.69 -4.29 -4.68
CA LEU A 24 -1.30 -5.67 -4.38
C LEU A 24 -2.35 -6.66 -4.92
N VAL A 25 -3.63 -6.35 -4.75
CA VAL A 25 -4.73 -7.19 -5.26
C VAL A 25 -4.74 -7.21 -6.80
N ALA A 26 -4.69 -6.05 -7.46
CA ALA A 26 -4.77 -5.96 -8.91
C ALA A 26 -3.52 -6.51 -9.62
N GLY A 27 -2.35 -6.24 -9.07
CA GLY A 27 -1.07 -6.57 -9.70
C GLY A 27 -0.50 -7.93 -9.33
N PHE A 28 -0.98 -8.55 -8.24
CA PHE A 28 -0.53 -9.87 -7.80
C PHE A 28 -1.69 -10.86 -7.63
N ILE A 29 -2.66 -10.58 -6.74
CA ILE A 29 -3.70 -11.59 -6.40
C ILE A 29 -4.60 -11.93 -7.60
N ALA A 30 -5.10 -10.93 -8.32
CA ALA A 30 -5.99 -11.15 -9.46
C ALA A 30 -5.34 -11.98 -10.60
N PRO A 31 -4.14 -11.62 -11.11
CA PRO A 31 -3.49 -12.40 -12.15
C PRO A 31 -2.99 -13.77 -11.65
N GLU A 32 -2.67 -13.89 -10.36
CA GLU A 32 -2.30 -15.17 -9.74
C GLU A 32 -3.48 -16.16 -9.73
N VAL A 33 -4.66 -15.70 -9.31
CA VAL A 33 -5.90 -16.49 -9.28
C VAL A 33 -6.37 -16.84 -10.70
N ASN A 34 -6.18 -15.93 -11.66
CA ASN A 34 -6.50 -16.18 -13.07
C ASN A 34 -5.47 -17.07 -13.80
N GLY A 35 -4.40 -17.50 -13.13
CA GLY A 35 -3.36 -18.35 -13.71
C GLY A 35 -2.52 -17.66 -14.79
N GLN A 36 -2.53 -16.33 -14.84
CA GLN A 36 -1.83 -15.52 -15.85
C GLN A 36 -0.36 -15.26 -15.50
N LEU A 37 0.08 -15.65 -14.30
CA LEU A 37 1.44 -15.45 -13.81
C LEU A 37 2.30 -16.72 -14.01
N ALA A 38 3.27 -16.65 -14.92
CA ALA A 38 4.26 -17.71 -15.12
C ALA A 38 5.14 -17.88 -13.86
N SER A 39 5.59 -19.11 -13.55
CA SER A 39 6.29 -19.44 -12.28
C SER A 39 7.56 -18.62 -12.03
N THR A 40 8.33 -18.30 -13.07
CA THR A 40 9.53 -17.45 -12.98
C THR A 40 9.17 -15.97 -12.79
N GLY A 41 8.05 -15.52 -13.36
CA GLY A 41 7.55 -14.15 -13.20
C GLY A 41 6.89 -13.91 -11.84
N ARG A 42 6.32 -14.95 -11.22
CA ARG A 42 5.69 -14.89 -9.88
C ARG A 42 6.61 -14.26 -8.87
N PHE A 43 7.82 -14.80 -8.67
CA PHE A 43 8.73 -14.33 -7.64
C PHE A 43 9.10 -12.85 -7.81
N THR A 44 9.48 -12.44 -9.02
CA THR A 44 9.85 -11.04 -9.29
C THR A 44 8.65 -10.11 -9.08
N VAL A 45 7.47 -10.47 -9.58
CA VAL A 45 6.25 -9.68 -9.40
C VAL A 45 5.85 -9.60 -7.92
N THR A 46 5.90 -10.71 -7.17
CA THR A 46 5.63 -10.72 -5.72
C THR A 46 6.59 -9.80 -4.98
N VAL A 47 7.90 -9.92 -5.22
CA VAL A 47 8.92 -9.12 -4.53
C VAL A 47 8.74 -7.63 -4.86
N THR A 48 8.60 -7.28 -6.14
CA THR A 48 8.37 -5.90 -6.56
C THR A 48 7.10 -5.33 -5.93
N TRP A 49 6.00 -6.09 -5.93
CA TRP A 49 4.75 -5.63 -5.33
C TRP A 49 4.80 -5.50 -3.80
N CYS A 50 5.42 -6.45 -3.12
CA CYS A 50 5.61 -6.38 -1.67
C CYS A 50 6.44 -5.15 -1.28
N LEU A 51 7.51 -4.84 -2.03
CA LEU A 51 8.32 -3.64 -1.78
C LEU A 51 7.53 -2.35 -2.00
N LEU A 52 6.71 -2.29 -3.06
CA LEU A 52 5.86 -1.14 -3.35
C LEU A 52 4.80 -0.93 -2.26
N ALA A 53 4.13 -2.01 -1.84
CA ALA A 53 3.14 -1.97 -0.78
C ALA A 53 3.77 -1.60 0.58
N ALA A 54 4.94 -2.15 0.91
CA ALA A 54 5.70 -1.78 2.10
C ALA A 54 6.08 -0.30 2.09
N GLY A 55 6.55 0.24 0.96
CA GLY A 55 6.87 1.65 0.80
C GLY A 55 5.67 2.57 1.04
N LEU A 56 4.51 2.25 0.45
CA LEU A 56 3.26 2.99 0.73
C LEU A 56 2.84 2.88 2.20
N HIS A 57 2.96 1.71 2.81
CA HIS A 57 2.60 1.50 4.21
C HIS A 57 3.50 2.30 5.17
N LEU A 58 4.82 2.31 4.93
CA LEU A 58 5.78 3.13 5.68
C LEU A 58 5.52 4.62 5.48
N THR A 59 5.14 5.05 4.28
CA THR A 59 4.78 6.44 4.01
C THR A 59 3.51 6.84 4.79
N ALA A 60 2.50 5.96 4.85
CA ALA A 60 1.31 6.19 5.66
C ALA A 60 1.64 6.27 7.15
N LEU A 61 2.51 5.39 7.65
CA LEU A 61 3.00 5.42 9.03
C LEU A 61 3.80 6.69 9.35
N ALA A 62 4.66 7.15 8.45
CA ALA A 62 5.40 8.40 8.63
C ALA A 62 4.47 9.62 8.65
N VAL A 63 3.44 9.64 7.79
CA VAL A 63 2.41 10.69 7.79
C VAL A 63 1.60 10.69 9.09
N LEU A 64 1.31 9.51 9.66
CA LEU A 64 0.59 9.40 10.94
C LEU A 64 1.48 9.71 12.15
N GLY A 65 2.73 9.24 12.15
CA GLY A 65 3.68 9.47 13.24
C GLY A 65 4.03 10.96 13.41
N GLY A 66 4.00 11.74 12.33
CA GLY A 66 4.12 13.21 12.41
C GLY A 66 2.87 13.94 12.94
N LEU A 67 1.80 13.23 13.31
CA LEU A 67 0.59 13.81 13.92
C LEU A 67 0.51 13.60 15.43
N ASP A 68 1.30 12.66 15.97
CA ASP A 68 1.37 12.32 17.40
C ASP A 68 2.41 13.19 18.15
N GLU A 69 3.15 14.05 17.44
CA GLU A 69 4.11 15.04 17.96
C GLU A 69 3.55 16.47 17.84
#